data_AF-A0A6S7GT25-F1
#
_entry.id   AF-A0A6S7GT25-F1
#
_cell.length_a   1.000
_cell.length_b   1.000
_cell.length_c   1.000
_cell.angle_alpha   90.00
_cell.angle_beta   90.00
_cell.angle_gamma   90.00
#
_symmetry.space_group_name_H-M   'P 1'
#
loop_
_entity.id
_entity.type
_entity.pdbx_description
1 polymer ?
#
loop_
_entity_poly.entity_id
_entity_poly.type
_entity_poly.pdbx_seq_one_letter_code
_entity_poly.pdbx_strand_id
1 'polypeptide(L)'
;MLEKGECAAVEFMESNIVGEEPDIYTKIKKTQLQTFSLIGKKVNSKSKKGKIVVLKNSKALFAKMLLIAKSRNLEMEEVLTYSLRPYPHPSATNEGDLVKTVKAKLLKMTENEIQDGSVNLPIGDKAYIFDAMAILQTLTVLPATFGELATDLLAKIVNTAVSLNFSRVDFVCDRYP
;
A
#
# COMPACT_ATOMS: atom_id res chain seq x y z
N MET A 1 12.65 -4.02 -26.99
CA MET A 1 11.80 -4.74 -26.00
C MET A 1 10.65 -5.54 -26.64
N LEU A 2 10.35 -5.37 -27.95
CA LEU A 2 9.23 -6.05 -28.63
C LEU A 2 9.47 -7.54 -28.97
N GLU A 3 10.73 -7.96 -29.11
CA GLU A 3 11.14 -9.26 -29.66
C GLU A 3 10.70 -10.50 -28.84
N LYS A 4 10.61 -10.38 -27.51
CA LYS A 4 10.28 -11.53 -26.65
C LYS A 4 8.81 -11.91 -26.69
N GLY A 5 7.93 -10.94 -26.94
CA GLY A 5 6.49 -11.17 -27.00
C GLY A 5 6.11 -11.91 -28.28
N GLU A 6 6.72 -11.51 -29.40
CA GLU A 6 6.50 -12.15 -30.69
C GLU A 6 7.03 -13.59 -30.71
N CYS A 7 8.23 -13.86 -30.19
CA CYS A 7 8.73 -15.23 -30.05
C CYS A 7 7.81 -16.12 -29.19
N ALA A 8 7.32 -15.60 -28.07
CA ALA A 8 6.43 -16.36 -27.18
C ALA A 8 5.05 -16.64 -27.84
N ALA A 9 4.57 -15.72 -28.68
CA ALA A 9 3.32 -15.90 -29.42
C ALA A 9 3.48 -16.96 -30.52
N VAL A 10 4.58 -16.92 -31.27
CA VAL A 10 4.88 -17.91 -32.32
C VAL A 10 5.04 -19.30 -31.72
N GLU A 11 5.83 -19.45 -30.65
CA GLU A 11 6.03 -20.72 -29.95
C GLU A 11 4.70 -21.31 -29.43
N PHE A 12 3.78 -20.46 -28.95
CA PHE A 12 2.46 -20.90 -28.53
C PHE A 12 1.59 -21.39 -29.69
N MET A 13 1.58 -20.66 -30.82
CA MET A 13 0.81 -21.04 -32.00
C MET A 13 1.30 -22.37 -32.60
N GLU A 14 2.62 -22.55 -32.69
CA GLU A 14 3.20 -23.79 -33.23
C GLU A 14 2.91 -24.99 -32.33
N SER A 15 3.00 -24.83 -31.01
CA SER A 15 2.83 -25.94 -30.06
C SER A 15 1.39 -26.28 -29.68
N ASN A 16 0.41 -25.40 -29.92
CA ASN A 16 -0.98 -25.61 -29.48
C ASN A 16 -2.05 -25.45 -30.56
N ILE A 17 -1.74 -24.82 -31.70
CA ILE A 17 -2.75 -24.49 -32.74
C ILE A 17 -2.42 -25.14 -34.09
N VAL A 18 -1.14 -25.09 -34.51
CA VAL A 18 -0.73 -25.51 -35.86
C VAL A 18 -0.13 -26.93 -35.88
N GLY A 19 0.48 -27.39 -34.79
CA GLY A 19 1.08 -28.73 -34.70
C GLY A 19 0.06 -29.86 -34.50
N GLU A 20 0.34 -31.04 -35.08
CA GLU A 20 -0.37 -32.31 -34.80
C GLU A 20 0.04 -32.94 -33.46
N GLU A 21 1.04 -32.36 -32.79
CA GLU A 21 1.43 -32.71 -31.43
C GLU A 21 0.99 -31.61 -30.45
N PRO A 22 0.46 -31.97 -29.27
CA PRO A 22 0.41 -33.31 -28.71
C PRO A 22 -0.95 -34.01 -29.00
N ASP A 23 -0.95 -35.35 -28.97
CA ASP A 23 -2.15 -36.18 -29.11
C ASP A 23 -3.28 -35.71 -28.16
N ILE A 24 -4.53 -35.74 -28.61
CA ILE A 24 -5.70 -35.25 -27.87
C ILE A 24 -5.92 -35.94 -26.52
N TYR A 25 -5.31 -37.12 -26.32
CA TYR A 25 -5.34 -37.86 -25.05
C TYR A 25 -4.19 -37.49 -24.10
N THR A 26 -3.29 -36.59 -24.50
CA THR A 26 -2.19 -36.14 -23.66
C THR A 26 -2.68 -35.23 -22.54
N LYS A 27 -2.04 -35.35 -21.38
CA LYS A 27 -2.39 -34.54 -20.21
C LYS A 27 -1.95 -33.10 -20.45
N ILE A 28 -2.93 -32.19 -20.56
CA ILE A 28 -2.69 -30.75 -20.64
C ILE A 28 -1.90 -30.30 -19.41
N LYS A 29 -0.76 -29.65 -19.64
CA LYS A 29 0.06 -29.08 -18.58
C LYS A 29 -0.74 -28.00 -17.85
N LYS A 30 -0.99 -28.20 -16.56
CA LYS A 30 -1.74 -27.24 -15.73
C LYS A 30 -1.00 -25.90 -15.69
N THR A 31 -1.56 -24.88 -16.32
CA THR A 31 -1.07 -23.51 -16.22
C THR A 31 -1.30 -23.02 -14.79
N GLN A 32 -0.22 -22.83 -14.03
CA GLN A 32 -0.32 -22.22 -12.70
C GLN A 32 -0.50 -20.71 -12.86
N LEU A 33 -1.71 -20.30 -13.24
CA LEU A 33 -2.08 -18.89 -13.30
C LEU A 33 -2.06 -18.32 -11.89
N GLN A 34 -1.31 -17.23 -11.71
CA GLN A 34 -1.30 -16.54 -10.44
C GLN A 34 -2.61 -15.78 -10.27
N THR A 35 -3.56 -16.36 -9.54
CA THR A 35 -4.85 -15.74 -9.19
C THR A 35 -4.67 -14.66 -8.11
N PHE A 36 -5.62 -13.71 -8.00
CA PHE A 36 -5.67 -12.72 -6.91
C PHE A 36 -5.60 -13.33 -5.50
N SER A 37 -6.05 -14.58 -5.33
CA SER A 37 -5.88 -15.36 -4.09
C SER A 37 -4.42 -15.65 -3.68
N LEU A 38 -3.45 -15.43 -4.58
CA LEU A 38 -2.02 -15.49 -4.28
C LEU A 38 -1.45 -14.11 -3.88
N ILE A 39 -2.17 -13.02 -4.20
CA ILE A 39 -1.84 -11.66 -3.78
C ILE A 39 -2.18 -11.57 -2.29
N GLY A 40 -1.18 -11.81 -1.43
CA GLY A 40 -1.34 -11.84 0.03
C GLY A 40 -0.85 -13.13 0.69
N LYS A 41 -0.52 -14.18 -0.08
CA LYS A 41 0.21 -15.32 0.49
C LYS A 41 1.66 -14.89 0.74
N LYS A 42 1.99 -14.68 2.02
CA LYS A 42 3.37 -14.49 2.50
C LYS A 42 4.24 -15.64 2.00
N VAL A 43 5.17 -15.31 1.09
CA VAL A 43 6.19 -16.24 0.61
C VAL A 43 7.17 -16.42 1.75
N ASN A 44 6.94 -17.37 2.64
CA ASN A 44 7.90 -17.70 3.69
C ASN A 44 9.19 -18.25 3.07
N SER A 45 10.13 -17.37 2.71
CA SER A 45 11.42 -17.80 2.17
C SER A 45 12.33 -18.23 3.32
N LYS A 46 12.19 -19.49 3.75
CA LYS A 46 13.10 -20.14 4.72
C LYS A 46 14.48 -20.49 4.09
N SER A 47 15.03 -19.63 3.24
CA SER A 47 16.31 -19.91 2.56
C SER A 47 17.26 -18.72 2.66
N LYS A 48 18.57 -18.99 2.72
CA LYS A 48 19.65 -18.00 2.59
C LYS A 48 19.46 -17.08 1.36
N LYS A 49 18.72 -17.53 0.34
CA LYS A 49 18.31 -16.73 -0.83
C LYS A 49 17.37 -15.56 -0.49
N GLY A 50 16.51 -15.68 0.52
CA GLY A 50 15.61 -14.61 0.97
C GLY A 50 16.36 -13.38 1.48
N LYS A 51 17.41 -13.58 2.27
CA LYS A 51 18.28 -12.47 2.74
C LYS A 51 18.94 -11.71 1.58
N ILE A 52 19.34 -12.43 0.52
CA ILE A 52 19.95 -11.83 -0.68
C ILE A 52 18.93 -10.99 -1.45
N VAL A 53 17.70 -11.49 -1.59
CA VAL A 53 16.61 -10.74 -2.26
C VAL A 53 16.29 -9.45 -1.51
N VAL A 54 16.26 -9.50 -0.18
CA VAL A 54 16.00 -8.32 0.67
C VAL A 54 17.10 -7.26 0.56
N LEU A 55 18.37 -7.69 0.52
CA LEU A 55 19.51 -6.81 0.25
C LEU A 55 19.41 -6.16 -1.14
N LYS A 56 19.03 -6.92 -2.17
CA LYS A 56 18.83 -6.39 -3.53
C LYS A 56 17.72 -5.35 -3.59
N ASN A 57 16.58 -5.60 -2.93
CA ASN A 57 15.47 -4.67 -2.90
C ASN A 57 15.81 -3.40 -2.12
N SER A 58 16.50 -3.53 -0.98
CA SER A 58 16.97 -2.37 -0.19
C SER A 58 17.96 -1.52 -1.00
N LYS A 59 18.87 -2.16 -1.75
CA LYS A 59 19.80 -1.47 -2.66
C LYS A 59 19.06 -0.71 -3.77
N ALA A 60 18.05 -1.34 -4.38
CA ALA A 60 17.26 -0.71 -5.45
C ALA A 60 16.48 0.51 -4.93
N LEU A 61 15.88 0.42 -3.75
CA LEU A 61 15.17 1.53 -3.11
C LEU A 61 16.12 2.68 -2.77
N PHE A 62 17.28 2.35 -2.17
CA PHE A 62 18.31 3.34 -1.85
C PHE A 62 18.82 4.08 -3.08
N ALA A 63 19.08 3.36 -4.18
CA ALA A 63 19.52 3.96 -5.43
C ALA A 63 18.47 4.92 -6.02
N LYS A 64 17.19 4.56 -5.95
CA LYS A 64 16.09 5.44 -6.38
C LYS A 64 16.00 6.71 -5.53
N MET A 65 16.12 6.59 -4.21
CA MET A 65 16.12 7.76 -3.33
C MET A 65 17.29 8.69 -3.58
N LEU A 66 18.49 8.14 -3.80
CA LEU A 66 19.68 8.93 -4.09
C LEU A 66 19.54 9.68 -5.42
N LEU A 67 18.95 9.04 -6.44
CA LEU A 67 18.63 9.68 -7.71
C LEU A 67 17.61 10.82 -7.53
N ILE A 68 16.54 10.59 -6.77
CA ILE A 68 15.50 11.61 -6.51
C ILE A 68 16.08 12.78 -5.70
N ALA A 69 16.87 12.49 -4.66
CA ALA A 69 17.50 13.50 -3.83
C ALA A 69 18.45 14.38 -4.66
N LYS A 70 19.26 13.77 -5.53
CA LYS A 70 20.10 14.51 -6.49
C LYS A 70 19.29 15.31 -7.50
N SER A 71 18.21 14.75 -8.03
CA SER A 71 17.34 15.45 -8.99
C SER A 71 16.60 16.64 -8.37
N ARG A 72 16.31 16.60 -7.06
CA ARG A 72 15.55 17.63 -6.34
C ARG A 72 16.43 18.55 -5.49
N ASN A 73 17.76 18.44 -5.59
CA ASN A 73 18.73 19.17 -4.74
C ASN A 73 18.41 19.07 -3.24
N LEU A 74 18.01 17.88 -2.77
CA LEU A 74 17.77 17.64 -1.35
C LEU A 74 19.08 17.35 -0.62
N GLU A 75 19.17 17.77 0.65
CA GLU A 75 20.29 17.44 1.50
C GLU A 75 20.27 15.95 1.86
N MET A 76 21.37 15.25 1.55
CA MET A 76 21.43 13.80 1.76
C MET A 76 21.40 13.40 3.24
N GLU A 77 21.85 14.28 4.13
CA GLU A 77 21.82 14.06 5.58
C GLU A 77 20.37 13.97 6.09
N GLU A 78 19.52 14.90 5.67
CA GLU A 78 18.09 14.89 6.00
C GLU A 78 17.40 13.66 5.40
N VAL A 79 17.68 13.34 4.14
CA VAL A 79 17.10 12.18 3.44
C VAL A 79 17.41 10.85 4.15
N LEU A 80 18.58 10.73 4.79
CA LEU A 80 19.01 9.52 5.51
C LEU A 80 18.61 9.50 6.98
N THR A 81 18.07 10.59 7.50
CA THR A 81 17.57 10.67 8.89
C THR A 81 16.30 9.85 9.08
N TYR A 82 15.48 9.70 8.03
CA TYR A 82 14.20 9.01 8.10
C TYR A 82 14.30 7.53 7.70
N SER A 83 13.50 6.67 8.36
CA SER A 83 13.45 5.24 8.05
C SER A 83 12.96 4.99 6.62
N LEU A 84 13.76 4.27 5.84
CA LEU A 84 13.46 3.88 4.45
C LEU A 84 12.41 2.77 4.32
N ARG A 85 11.85 2.32 5.44
CA ARG A 85 10.87 1.22 5.50
C ARG A 85 9.59 1.69 6.21
N PRO A 86 8.43 1.12 5.85
CA PRO A 86 7.15 1.42 6.52
C PRO A 86 7.20 1.18 8.03
N TYR A 87 8.00 0.20 8.45
CA TYR A 87 8.23 -0.13 9.85
C TYR A 87 9.73 -0.23 10.14
N PRO A 88 10.18 0.15 11.36
CA PRO A 88 11.55 -0.06 11.80
C PRO A 88 11.95 -1.54 11.68
N HIS A 89 13.20 -1.81 11.29
CA HIS A 89 13.68 -3.18 11.10
C HIS A 89 13.45 -4.12 12.31
N PRO A 90 13.55 -3.67 13.58
CA PRO A 90 13.23 -4.51 14.74
C PRO A 90 11.77 -4.95 14.85
N SER A 91 10.86 -4.22 14.20
CA SER A 91 9.40 -4.41 14.23
C SER A 91 8.86 -5.03 12.93
N ALA A 92 9.70 -5.10 11.88
CA ALA A 92 9.36 -5.62 10.56
C ALA A 92 10.01 -6.98 10.29
N THR A 93 9.32 -7.85 9.55
CA THR A 93 9.90 -9.03 8.92
C THR A 93 10.91 -8.58 7.88
N ASN A 94 11.75 -9.49 7.43
CA ASN A 94 12.69 -9.20 6.34
C ASN A 94 11.97 -8.78 5.03
N GLU A 95 10.69 -9.12 4.90
CA GLU A 95 9.83 -8.77 3.77
C GLU A 95 9.13 -7.41 3.93
N GLY A 96 9.28 -6.75 5.09
CA GLY A 96 8.72 -5.42 5.36
C GLY A 96 7.37 -5.42 6.07
N ASP A 97 6.76 -6.59 6.29
CA ASP A 97 5.52 -6.70 7.05
C ASP A 97 5.76 -6.62 8.56
N LEU A 98 4.78 -6.18 9.33
CA LEU A 98 4.89 -6.17 10.79
C LEU A 98 5.06 -7.59 11.37
N VAL A 99 6.05 -7.79 12.25
CA VAL A 99 6.28 -9.08 12.91
C VAL A 99 5.16 -9.36 13.91
N LYS A 100 4.57 -10.55 13.98
CA LYS A 100 3.47 -10.87 14.92
C LYS A 100 3.88 -10.91 16.42
N THR A 101 5.07 -10.43 16.76
CA THR A 101 5.63 -10.52 18.12
C THR A 101 5.16 -9.37 19.01
N VAL A 102 5.46 -9.46 20.30
CA VAL A 102 5.23 -8.39 21.31
C VAL A 102 5.76 -7.03 20.84
N LYS A 103 6.83 -7.00 20.02
CA LYS A 103 7.39 -5.76 19.45
C LYS A 103 6.42 -5.00 18.53
N ALA A 104 5.54 -5.71 17.82
CA ALA A 104 4.49 -5.06 17.04
C ALA A 104 3.35 -4.52 17.88
N LYS A 105 3.09 -5.12 19.05
CA LYS A 105 2.15 -4.54 20.02
C LYS A 105 2.71 -3.25 20.60
N LEU A 106 4.01 -3.19 20.89
CA LEU A 106 4.67 -1.96 21.33
C LEU A 106 4.53 -0.85 20.29
N LEU A 107 4.74 -1.14 19.00
CA LEU A 107 4.53 -0.15 17.94
C LEU A 107 3.12 0.43 17.98
N LYS A 108 2.09 -0.42 18.10
CA LYS A 108 0.70 0.03 18.22
C LYS A 108 0.44 0.84 19.49
N MET A 109 1.07 0.49 20.61
CA MET A 109 0.96 1.25 21.85
C MET A 109 1.58 2.64 21.69
N THR A 110 2.74 2.74 21.04
CA THR A 110 3.38 4.03 20.74
C THR A 110 2.55 4.84 19.74
N GLU A 111 1.97 4.22 18.71
CA GLU A 111 1.04 4.88 17.78
C GLU A 111 -0.17 5.46 18.51
N ASN A 112 -0.71 4.77 19.52
CA ASN A 112 -1.84 5.25 20.32
C ASN A 112 -1.45 6.41 21.28
N GLU A 113 -0.17 6.53 21.64
CA GLU A 113 0.32 7.59 22.54
C GLU A 113 0.72 8.87 21.78
N ILE A 114 0.94 8.78 20.47
CA ILE A 114 1.22 9.94 19.63
C ILE A 114 -0.12 10.57 19.23
N GLN A 115 -0.35 11.81 19.69
CA GLN A 115 -1.40 12.65 19.10
C GLN A 115 -1.02 12.91 17.64
N ASP A 116 -2.00 12.77 16.72
CA ASP A 116 -1.84 13.04 15.29
C ASP A 116 -0.92 14.25 15.08
N GLY A 117 0.18 14.03 14.35
CA GLY A 117 1.26 15.00 14.26
C GLY A 117 0.69 16.38 13.98
N SER A 118 0.72 17.24 15.00
CA SER A 118 0.16 18.57 14.92
C SER A 118 1.01 19.34 13.91
N VAL A 119 0.60 19.32 12.65
CA VAL A 119 1.12 20.25 11.67
C VAL A 119 0.74 21.62 12.22
N ASN A 120 1.73 22.42 12.59
CA ASN A 120 1.52 23.80 12.98
C ASN A 120 0.95 24.55 11.77
N LEU A 121 -0.38 24.49 11.64
CA LEU A 121 -1.12 25.13 10.57
C LEU A 121 -0.97 26.64 10.75
N PRO A 122 -0.72 27.39 9.66
CA PRO A 122 -0.57 28.83 9.73
C PRO A 122 -1.79 29.49 10.38
N ILE A 123 -1.54 30.60 11.08
CA ILE A 123 -2.57 31.40 11.75
C ILE A 123 -3.40 32.08 10.66
N GLY A 124 -4.68 31.71 10.53
CA GLY A 124 -5.60 32.22 9.51
C GLY A 124 -6.88 31.40 9.43
N ASP A 125 -7.73 31.69 8.43
CA ASP A 125 -8.92 30.89 8.14
C ASP A 125 -8.52 29.50 7.68
N LYS A 126 -8.93 28.50 8.46
CA LYS A 126 -8.57 27.09 8.21
C LYS A 126 -9.78 26.38 7.62
N ALA A 127 -9.56 25.75 6.46
CA ALA A 127 -10.51 24.83 5.86
C ALA A 127 -10.06 23.39 6.12
N TYR A 128 -11.01 22.52 6.49
CA TYR A 128 -10.80 21.08 6.56
C TYR A 128 -11.59 20.39 5.45
N ILE A 129 -10.89 19.66 4.59
CA ILE A 129 -11.50 18.97 3.44
C ILE A 129 -11.56 17.49 3.75
N PHE A 130 -12.78 16.97 3.83
CA PHE A 130 -13.08 15.56 4.01
C PHE A 130 -13.29 14.89 2.65
N ASP A 131 -12.47 13.88 2.34
CA ASP A 131 -12.78 12.92 1.27
C ASP A 131 -13.90 11.99 1.78
N ALA A 132 -15.11 12.22 1.28
CA ALA A 132 -16.29 11.49 1.72
C ALA A 132 -16.16 9.98 1.47
N MET A 133 -15.62 9.59 0.31
CA MET A 133 -15.55 8.19 -0.07
C MET A 133 -14.52 7.45 0.79
N ALA A 134 -13.38 8.08 1.07
CA ALA A 134 -12.40 7.52 2.00
C ALA A 134 -12.99 7.33 3.40
N ILE A 135 -13.70 8.33 3.93
CA ILE A 135 -14.30 8.23 5.28
C ILE A 135 -15.31 7.10 5.32
N LEU A 136 -16.20 7.00 4.33
CA LEU A 136 -17.19 5.93 4.23
C LEU A 136 -16.52 4.55 4.15
N GLN A 137 -15.43 4.41 3.40
CA GLN A 137 -14.67 3.15 3.29
C GLN A 137 -13.95 2.76 4.60
N THR A 138 -13.61 3.73 5.45
CA THR A 138 -12.96 3.46 6.75
C THR A 138 -13.94 3.11 7.87
N LEU A 139 -15.25 3.20 7.64
CA LEU A 139 -16.25 2.81 8.65
C LEU A 139 -16.24 1.29 8.82
N THR A 140 -15.86 0.84 10.03
CA THR A 140 -15.80 -0.59 10.38
C THR A 140 -17.13 -1.12 10.90
N VAL A 141 -17.98 -0.25 11.44
CA VAL A 141 -19.33 -0.56 11.92
C VAL A 141 -20.30 0.30 11.14
N LEU A 142 -21.16 -0.34 10.35
CA LEU A 142 -22.20 0.34 9.59
C LEU A 142 -23.51 0.30 10.39
N PRO A 143 -24.15 1.45 10.66
CA PRO A 143 -25.45 1.50 11.31
C PRO A 143 -26.55 0.92 10.40
N ALA A 144 -27.70 0.60 11.00
CA ALA A 144 -28.77 -0.13 10.34
C ALA A 144 -29.55 0.72 9.33
N THR A 145 -29.50 2.05 9.48
CA THR A 145 -30.21 2.99 8.61
C THR A 145 -29.28 4.05 8.04
N PHE A 146 -29.63 4.56 6.85
CA PHE A 146 -28.92 5.69 6.24
C PHE A 146 -29.04 6.98 7.07
N GLY A 147 -30.13 7.14 7.84
CA GLY A 147 -30.31 8.30 8.73
C GLY A 147 -29.34 8.30 9.90
N GLU A 148 -29.16 7.13 10.53
CA GLU A 148 -28.15 6.95 11.58
C GLU A 148 -26.74 7.16 11.02
N LEU A 149 -26.44 6.59 9.85
CA LEU A 149 -25.16 6.81 9.15
C LEU A 149 -24.87 8.30 8.94
N ALA A 150 -25.86 9.05 8.44
CA ALA A 150 -25.72 10.48 8.20
C ALA A 150 -25.49 11.26 9.50
N THR A 151 -26.17 10.88 10.58
CA THR A 151 -26.05 11.52 11.90
C THR A 151 -24.69 11.28 12.51
N ASP A 152 -24.22 10.02 12.50
CA ASP A 152 -22.91 9.63 13.03
C ASP A 152 -21.78 10.30 12.24
N LEU A 153 -21.90 10.33 10.91
CA LEU A 153 -20.94 10.97 10.03
C LEU A 153 -20.88 12.48 10.28
N LEU A 154 -22.02 13.15 10.38
CA LEU A 154 -22.10 14.59 10.66
C LEU A 154 -21.50 14.91 12.03
N ALA A 155 -21.85 14.13 13.06
CA ALA A 155 -21.29 14.29 14.40
C ALA A 155 -19.77 14.15 14.39
N LYS A 156 -19.24 13.15 13.67
CA LYS A 156 -17.78 12.97 13.51
C LYS A 156 -17.13 14.19 12.84
N ILE A 157 -17.70 14.67 11.74
CA ILE A 157 -17.20 15.83 10.98
C ILE A 157 -17.18 17.10 11.87
N VAL A 158 -18.27 17.38 12.58
CA VAL A 158 -18.38 18.56 13.46
C VAL A 158 -17.43 18.46 14.64
N ASN A 159 -17.35 17.30 15.30
CA ASN A 159 -16.45 17.10 16.44
C ASN A 159 -14.98 17.30 16.05
N THR A 160 -14.57 16.81 14.87
CA THR A 160 -13.23 17.03 14.33
C THR A 160 -12.97 18.50 13.99
N ALA A 161 -13.95 19.20 13.42
CA ALA A 161 -13.81 20.61 13.09
C ALA A 161 -13.66 21.49 14.35
N VAL A 162 -14.45 21.19 15.39
CA VAL A 162 -14.40 21.90 16.69
C VAL A 162 -13.10 21.60 17.42
N SER A 163 -12.68 20.33 17.50
CA SER A 163 -11.46 19.95 18.24
C SER A 163 -10.20 20.56 17.64
N LEU A 164 -10.18 20.78 16.32
CA LEU A 164 -9.03 21.32 15.60
C LEU A 164 -9.18 22.81 15.23
N ASN A 165 -10.28 23.45 15.66
CA ASN A 165 -10.57 24.87 15.46
C ASN A 165 -10.55 25.31 13.97
N PHE A 166 -11.25 24.57 13.11
CA PHE A 166 -11.44 24.93 11.69
C PHE A 166 -12.67 25.82 11.51
N SER A 167 -12.53 26.92 10.75
CA SER A 167 -13.64 27.85 10.46
C SER A 167 -14.51 27.41 9.29
N ARG A 168 -13.98 26.54 8.41
CA ARG A 168 -14.69 25.99 7.25
C ARG A 168 -14.46 24.48 7.14
N VAL A 169 -15.51 23.76 6.76
CA VAL A 169 -15.46 22.33 6.50
C VAL A 169 -16.09 22.04 5.16
N ASP A 170 -15.36 21.35 4.28
CA ASP A 170 -15.84 20.92 2.97
C ASP A 170 -15.93 19.39 2.94
N PHE A 171 -17.12 18.86 2.65
CA PHE A 171 -17.37 17.42 2.51
C PHE A 171 -17.48 17.07 1.03
N VAL A 172 -16.44 16.45 0.47
CA VAL A 172 -16.28 16.24 -0.98
C VAL A 172 -16.65 14.81 -1.33
N CYS A 173 -17.74 14.65 -2.07
CA CYS A 173 -18.21 13.36 -2.58
C CYS A 173 -17.85 13.18 -4.05
N ASP A 174 -17.38 11.99 -4.41
CA ASP A 174 -17.29 11.60 -5.81
C ASP A 174 -18.68 11.56 -6.45
N ARG A 175 -18.78 12.09 -7.66
CA ARG A 175 -19.90 11.79 -8.56
C ARG A 175 -19.40 10.85 -9.65
N TYR A 176 -19.88 9.62 -9.60
CA TYR A 176 -19.70 8.68 -10.70
C TYR A 176 -20.78 8.94 -11.77
N PRO A 177 -20.42 8.96 -13.06
CA PRO A 177 -21.38 9.11 -14.17
C PRO A 177 -22.29 7.89 -14.33
#